data_AF-A0A5E4KYY8-F1
#
_entry.id   AF-A0A5E4KYY8-F1
#
_cell.length_a   1.000
_cell.length_b   1.000
_cell.length_c   1.000
_cell.angle_alpha   90.00
_cell.angle_beta   90.00
_cell.angle_gamma   90.00
#
_symmetry.space_group_name_H-M   'P 1'
#
loop_
_entity.id
_entity.type
_entity.pdbx_description
1 polymer ?
#
loop_
_entity_poly.entity_id
_entity_poly.type
_entity_poly.pdbx_seq_one_letter_code
_entity_poly.pdbx_strand_id
1 'polypeptide(L)'
;MKKCHNILIRDIPLFGCIAFGIIDRGTNVLQVRPISECPLSCIFCSTDAGSRTGRRISEYMVDLEQLLQAFEWAASYKEINDIEAHIDTVGEPLMYPQLVDLVARLSANFHVRTVSMQTNGFLLNRKLIDELATAGLSRINISIESLDPALAKSIAGIDFYNVERVLENAEYIAKNTDIDLLIAPVWLQGINDKEIPKLIEYALSIGAGKKWPALGIQKFLPHKFGRKPEIKLMSWEKFYSQLGEWERAYNTKLILTPEDFGSYQCKTIPRMFKRHEKLKVKVLGYGWMKGEKIAEARERVITIVDAERIPVGKEIFVRMERVVDGIYMARVVNA
;
A
#
# COMPACT_ATOMS: atom_id res chain seq x y z
N MET A 1 -27.18 1.03 1.23
CA MET A 1 -25.72 1.15 1.02
C MET A 1 -25.31 2.58 1.30
N LYS A 2 -24.28 2.84 2.12
CA LYS A 2 -23.73 4.19 2.24
C LYS A 2 -23.16 4.58 0.87
N LYS A 3 -23.47 5.79 0.40
CA LYS A 3 -23.00 6.30 -0.90
C LYS A 3 -21.48 6.47 -0.83
N CYS A 4 -20.75 5.70 -1.63
CA CYS A 4 -19.32 5.89 -1.84
C CYS A 4 -19.13 6.68 -3.14
N HIS A 5 -18.26 7.69 -3.11
CA HIS A 5 -17.88 8.45 -4.31
C HIS A 5 -16.70 7.77 -4.98
N ASN A 6 -16.89 7.22 -6.18
CA ASN A 6 -15.78 6.72 -7.00
C ASN A 6 -15.28 7.89 -7.85
N ILE A 7 -14.07 8.36 -7.56
CA ILE A 7 -13.49 9.58 -8.10
C ILE A 7 -12.32 9.20 -9.02
N LEU A 8 -12.47 9.51 -10.31
CA LEU A 8 -11.35 9.47 -11.25
C LEU A 8 -10.49 10.72 -11.05
N ILE A 9 -9.22 10.53 -10.68
CA ILE A 9 -8.23 11.58 -10.50
C ILE A 9 -7.65 11.93 -11.87
N ARG A 10 -8.07 13.09 -12.38
CA ARG A 10 -7.56 13.77 -13.58
C ARG A 10 -7.42 15.26 -13.28
N ASP A 11 -6.35 15.87 -13.78
CA ASP A 11 -6.05 17.30 -13.59
C ASP A 11 -5.96 17.72 -12.12
N ILE A 12 -5.60 16.78 -11.24
CA ILE A 12 -5.34 16.99 -9.81
C ILE A 12 -3.91 16.53 -9.53
N PRO A 13 -3.09 17.27 -8.77
CA PRO A 13 -1.73 16.86 -8.46
C PRO A 13 -1.65 15.46 -7.81
N LEU A 14 -0.55 14.74 -8.05
CA LEU A 14 -0.35 13.38 -7.53
C LEU A 14 0.63 13.29 -6.36
N PHE A 15 0.92 14.42 -5.73
CA PHE A 15 1.77 14.51 -4.55
C PHE A 15 0.99 15.17 -3.42
N GLY A 16 1.14 14.73 -2.17
CA GLY A 16 0.47 15.37 -1.03
C GLY A 16 -0.61 14.53 -0.34
N CYS A 17 -1.13 13.51 -1.03
CA CYS A 17 -2.19 12.65 -0.53
C CYS A 17 -1.65 11.28 -0.13
N ILE A 18 -2.15 10.71 0.97
CA ILE A 18 -1.83 9.33 1.35
C ILE A 18 -2.57 8.31 0.48
N ALA A 19 -3.75 8.64 -0.07
CA ALA A 19 -4.64 7.63 -0.66
C ALA A 19 -4.30 7.28 -2.13
N PHE A 20 -3.59 8.15 -2.86
CA PHE A 20 -3.30 8.00 -4.28
C PHE A 20 -2.05 8.80 -4.68
N GLY A 21 -1.52 8.51 -5.87
CA GLY A 21 -0.40 9.25 -6.46
C GLY A 21 0.97 8.70 -6.06
N ILE A 22 1.97 9.58 -5.95
CA ILE A 22 3.36 9.24 -5.63
C ILE A 22 3.70 9.70 -4.22
N ILE A 23 4.29 8.80 -3.42
CA ILE A 23 4.78 9.10 -2.08
C ILE A 23 6.28 8.81 -2.01
N ASP A 24 7.02 9.80 -1.54
CA ASP A 24 8.45 9.70 -1.27
C ASP A 24 8.70 9.84 0.24
N ARG A 25 9.45 8.88 0.79
CA ARG A 25 9.87 8.85 2.20
C ARG A 25 11.38 9.09 2.38
N GLY A 26 12.05 9.58 1.36
CA GLY A 26 13.48 9.91 1.39
C GLY A 26 14.40 8.74 1.06
N THR A 27 13.88 7.65 0.51
CA THR A 27 14.67 6.48 0.07
C THR A 27 14.65 6.33 -1.44
N ASN A 28 15.42 5.41 -2.01
CA ASN A 28 15.31 5.01 -3.41
C ASN A 28 13.97 4.32 -3.77
N VAL A 29 13.04 4.19 -2.82
CA VAL A 29 11.72 3.62 -3.05
C VAL A 29 10.70 4.74 -3.27
N LEU A 30 10.05 4.73 -4.43
CA LEU A 30 8.89 5.58 -4.71
C LEU A 30 7.62 4.73 -4.65
N GLN A 31 6.70 5.08 -3.76
CA GLN A 31 5.40 4.42 -3.68
C GLN A 31 4.50 4.94 -4.80
N VAL A 32 3.87 4.03 -5.54
CA VAL A 32 2.99 4.31 -6.67
C VAL A 32 1.60 3.79 -6.34
N ARG A 33 0.64 4.70 -6.12
CA ARG A 33 -0.72 4.39 -5.63
C ARG A 33 -1.78 4.69 -6.70
N PRO A 34 -2.10 3.72 -7.58
CA PRO A 34 -2.97 3.97 -8.72
C PRO A 34 -4.47 3.91 -8.40
N ILE A 35 -4.86 3.19 -7.34
CA ILE A 35 -6.26 2.95 -6.99
C ILE A 35 -6.40 2.80 -5.49
N SER A 36 -7.52 3.15 -4.87
CA SER A 36 -7.75 2.97 -3.43
C SER A 36 -8.76 1.88 -3.07
N GLU A 37 -9.51 1.35 -4.03
CA GLU A 37 -10.53 0.31 -3.81
C GLU A 37 -9.93 -1.01 -3.33
N CYS A 38 -10.71 -1.81 -2.59
CA CYS A 38 -10.30 -3.14 -2.13
C CYS A 38 -11.50 -4.10 -2.12
N PRO A 39 -11.35 -5.33 -2.64
CA PRO A 39 -12.43 -6.33 -2.62
C PRO A 39 -12.60 -6.99 -1.24
N LEU A 40 -11.57 -6.92 -0.39
CA LEU A 40 -11.56 -7.55 0.94
C LEU A 40 -12.01 -6.58 2.03
N SER A 41 -12.34 -7.11 3.19
CA SER A 41 -12.69 -6.34 4.38
C SER A 41 -11.94 -6.85 5.62
N CYS A 42 -10.62 -7.02 5.47
CA CYS A 42 -9.78 -7.67 6.48
C CYS A 42 -9.93 -7.04 7.87
N ILE A 43 -10.13 -7.85 8.90
CA ILE A 43 -10.45 -7.41 10.27
C ILE A 43 -9.36 -6.54 10.91
N PHE A 44 -8.13 -6.57 10.37
CA PHE A 44 -6.96 -5.84 10.82
C PHE A 44 -6.57 -4.66 9.92
N CYS A 45 -7.33 -4.39 8.86
CA CYS A 45 -6.97 -3.41 7.85
C CYS A 45 -6.74 -2.01 8.46
N SER A 46 -5.52 -1.50 8.29
CA SER A 46 -5.09 -0.19 8.80
C SER A 46 -5.84 0.99 8.17
N THR A 47 -6.39 0.77 6.98
CA THR A 47 -7.04 1.78 6.12
C THR A 47 -8.56 1.62 6.03
N ASP A 48 -9.15 0.71 6.80
CA ASP A 48 -10.61 0.42 6.82
C ASP A 48 -11.19 0.18 5.41
N ALA A 49 -10.44 -0.52 4.56
CA ALA A 49 -10.81 -0.75 3.17
C ALA A 49 -11.96 -1.75 2.96
N GLY A 50 -12.60 -1.62 1.81
CA GLY A 50 -13.65 -2.52 1.32
C GLY A 50 -15.05 -2.24 1.83
N SER A 51 -15.98 -3.12 1.46
CA SER A 51 -17.42 -2.91 1.61
C SER A 51 -17.91 -2.77 3.06
N ARG A 52 -17.18 -3.32 4.05
CA ARG A 52 -17.49 -3.17 5.47
C ARG A 52 -16.96 -1.87 6.10
N THR A 53 -16.40 -0.97 5.30
CA THR A 53 -15.88 0.32 5.79
C THR A 53 -16.96 1.11 6.54
N GLY A 54 -16.59 1.64 7.70
CA GLY A 54 -17.45 2.53 8.48
C GLY A 54 -17.24 3.99 8.17
N ARG A 55 -16.07 4.31 7.59
CA ARG A 55 -15.48 5.65 7.58
C ARG A 55 -15.13 6.19 6.20
N ARG A 56 -14.78 5.34 5.23
CA ARG A 56 -14.44 5.78 3.88
C ARG A 56 -15.71 6.25 3.17
N ILE A 57 -15.61 7.40 2.50
CA ILE A 57 -16.71 7.97 1.71
C ILE A 57 -16.33 8.13 0.24
N SER A 58 -15.05 7.96 -0.08
CA SER A 58 -14.53 8.11 -1.42
C SER A 58 -13.50 7.03 -1.72
N GLU A 59 -13.48 6.63 -2.98
CA GLU A 59 -12.46 5.81 -3.59
C GLU A 59 -11.89 6.55 -4.79
N TYR A 60 -10.60 6.37 -5.04
CA TYR A 60 -9.85 7.06 -6.06
C TYR A 60 -9.28 6.06 -7.05
N MET A 61 -9.35 6.41 -8.32
CA MET A 61 -8.58 5.77 -9.40
C MET A 61 -7.82 6.86 -10.13
N VAL A 62 -6.53 6.67 -10.34
CA VAL A 62 -5.67 7.65 -11.01
C VAL A 62 -5.58 7.31 -12.49
N ASP A 63 -5.63 8.32 -13.34
CA ASP A 63 -5.36 8.17 -14.76
C ASP A 63 -3.91 7.71 -15.00
N LEU A 64 -3.71 6.69 -15.84
CA LEU A 64 -2.40 6.07 -16.05
C LEU A 64 -1.34 7.07 -16.55
N GLU A 65 -1.66 7.87 -17.56
CA GLU A 65 -0.65 8.76 -18.16
C GLU A 65 -0.27 9.87 -17.18
N GLN A 66 -1.23 10.36 -16.39
CA GLN A 66 -0.94 11.32 -15.32
C GLN A 66 -0.05 10.71 -14.24
N LEU A 67 -0.31 9.45 -13.85
CA LEU A 67 0.49 8.73 -12.86
C LEU A 67 1.92 8.51 -13.32
N LEU A 68 2.11 8.11 -14.58
CA LEU A 68 3.43 7.93 -15.18
C LEU A 68 4.20 9.25 -15.30
N GLN A 69 3.53 10.35 -15.65
CA GLN A 69 4.17 11.67 -15.68
C GLN A 69 4.62 12.14 -14.29
N ALA A 70 3.79 11.93 -13.26
CA ALA A 70 4.17 12.23 -11.89
C ALA A 70 5.32 11.34 -11.40
N PHE A 71 5.29 10.05 -11.75
CA PHE A 71 6.37 9.14 -11.44
C PHE A 71 7.69 9.58 -12.10
N GLU A 72 7.67 9.90 -13.39
CA GLU A 72 8.86 10.36 -14.13
C GLU A 72 9.47 11.59 -13.47
N TRP A 73 8.65 12.60 -13.16
CA TRP A 73 9.14 13.80 -12.47
C TRP A 73 9.81 13.46 -11.13
N ALA A 74 9.18 12.59 -10.33
CA ALA A 74 9.72 12.16 -9.04
C ALA A 74 11.03 11.39 -9.21
N ALA A 75 11.08 10.46 -10.16
CA ALA A 75 12.23 9.63 -10.46
C ALA A 75 13.43 10.45 -10.94
N SER A 76 13.21 11.38 -11.87
CA SER A 76 14.26 12.29 -12.33
C SER A 76 14.76 13.20 -11.22
N TYR A 77 13.88 13.67 -10.33
CA TYR A 77 14.27 14.51 -9.21
C TYR A 77 15.23 13.80 -8.23
N LYS A 78 15.12 12.47 -8.11
CA LYS A 78 15.98 11.65 -7.23
C LYS A 78 17.45 11.62 -7.67
N GLU A 79 17.73 11.87 -8.94
CA GLU A 79 19.10 11.84 -9.52
C GLU A 79 19.83 10.49 -9.32
N ILE A 80 19.09 9.38 -9.37
CA ILE A 80 19.61 8.01 -9.31
C ILE A 80 18.92 7.15 -10.37
N ASN A 81 19.55 6.02 -10.72
CA ASN A 81 19.00 5.04 -11.68
C ASN A 81 18.78 3.66 -11.03
N ASP A 82 18.50 3.67 -9.74
CA ASP A 82 18.31 2.47 -8.91
C ASP A 82 17.04 2.58 -8.06
N ILE A 83 15.97 3.10 -8.68
CA ILE A 83 14.69 3.31 -8.02
C ILE A 83 13.91 2.00 -7.95
N GLU A 84 13.31 1.74 -6.79
CA GLU A 84 12.22 0.78 -6.64
C GLU A 84 10.88 1.52 -6.83
N ALA A 85 10.17 1.20 -7.92
CA ALA A 85 8.78 1.61 -8.12
C ALA A 85 7.87 0.64 -7.37
N HIS A 86 7.48 1.00 -6.15
CA HIS A 86 6.69 0.15 -5.27
C HIS A 86 5.20 0.43 -5.42
N ILE A 87 4.49 -0.44 -6.13
CA ILE A 87 3.04 -0.39 -6.29
C ILE A 87 2.37 -0.86 -4.99
N ASP A 88 1.97 0.09 -4.17
CA ASP A 88 1.17 -0.13 -2.97
C ASP A 88 -0.13 0.69 -3.05
N THR A 89 -0.95 0.61 -2.01
CA THR A 89 -2.15 1.45 -1.90
C THR A 89 -2.75 1.37 -0.50
N VAL A 90 -3.72 2.24 -0.22
CA VAL A 90 -4.69 2.07 0.87
C VAL A 90 -5.81 1.05 0.55
N GLY A 91 -5.77 0.41 -0.61
CA GLY A 91 -6.70 -0.60 -1.13
C GLY A 91 -6.02 -1.89 -1.62
N GLU A 92 -6.32 -2.30 -2.85
CA GLU A 92 -5.74 -3.47 -3.53
C GLU A 92 -5.32 -3.10 -4.97
N PRO A 93 -4.02 -3.18 -5.34
CA PRO A 93 -3.56 -2.83 -6.68
C PRO A 93 -4.21 -3.64 -7.81
N LEU A 94 -4.56 -4.90 -7.57
CA LEU A 94 -5.21 -5.76 -8.58
C LEU A 94 -6.62 -5.27 -8.99
N MET A 95 -7.19 -4.29 -8.27
CA MET A 95 -8.40 -3.59 -8.70
C MET A 95 -8.14 -2.57 -9.83
N TYR A 96 -6.88 -2.20 -10.08
CA TYR A 96 -6.53 -1.19 -11.08
C TYR A 96 -6.58 -1.78 -12.50
N PRO A 97 -7.47 -1.31 -13.39
CA PRO A 97 -7.67 -1.94 -14.70
C PRO A 97 -6.44 -1.91 -15.62
N GLN A 98 -5.55 -0.92 -15.42
CA GLN A 98 -4.36 -0.69 -16.25
C GLN A 98 -3.07 -1.12 -15.54
N LEU A 99 -3.16 -2.08 -14.61
CA LEU A 99 -2.01 -2.52 -13.81
C LEU A 99 -0.87 -3.10 -14.66
N VAL A 100 -1.18 -3.92 -15.66
CA VAL A 100 -0.15 -4.52 -16.53
C VAL A 100 0.61 -3.43 -17.29
N ASP A 101 -0.11 -2.46 -17.87
CA ASP A 101 0.50 -1.32 -18.57
C ASP A 101 1.34 -0.45 -17.63
N LEU A 102 0.85 -0.22 -16.40
CA LEU A 102 1.60 0.49 -15.37
C LEU A 102 2.92 -0.21 -15.07
N VAL A 103 2.90 -1.53 -14.83
CA VAL A 103 4.11 -2.32 -14.56
C VAL A 103 5.07 -2.25 -15.75
N ALA A 104 4.58 -2.44 -16.98
CA ALA A 104 5.39 -2.40 -18.19
C ALA A 104 6.09 -1.05 -18.37
N ARG A 105 5.35 0.06 -18.19
CA ARG A 105 5.88 1.42 -18.36
C ARG A 105 6.83 1.83 -17.23
N LEU A 106 6.60 1.36 -16.01
CA LEU A 106 7.54 1.55 -14.90
C LEU A 106 8.82 0.72 -15.12
N SER A 107 8.70 -0.54 -15.55
CA SER A 107 9.84 -1.41 -15.79
C SER A 107 10.72 -0.93 -16.95
N ALA A 108 10.14 -0.26 -17.94
CA ALA A 108 10.87 0.33 -19.07
C ALA A 108 11.50 1.70 -18.74
N ASN A 109 11.21 2.27 -17.57
CA ASN A 109 11.75 3.57 -17.17
C ASN A 109 13.24 3.45 -16.81
N PHE A 110 14.08 4.33 -17.37
CA PHE A 110 15.54 4.25 -17.22
C PHE A 110 16.03 4.46 -15.78
N HIS A 111 15.23 5.10 -14.93
CA HIS A 111 15.55 5.31 -13.51
C HIS A 111 15.25 4.08 -12.65
N VAL A 112 14.42 3.15 -13.14
CA VAL A 112 13.84 2.06 -12.34
C VAL A 112 14.69 0.81 -12.47
N ARG A 113 15.10 0.28 -11.31
CA ARG A 113 15.76 -1.03 -11.21
C ARG A 113 14.77 -2.14 -10.85
N THR A 114 13.74 -1.81 -10.08
CA THR A 114 12.83 -2.81 -9.51
C THR A 114 11.42 -2.28 -9.54
N VAL A 115 10.50 -3.06 -10.10
CA VAL A 115 9.06 -2.84 -9.93
C VAL A 115 8.56 -3.88 -8.94
N SER A 116 7.99 -3.43 -7.83
CA SER A 116 7.46 -4.34 -6.80
C SER A 116 6.01 -4.02 -6.49
N MET A 117 5.24 -5.00 -6.01
CA MET A 117 3.82 -4.81 -5.71
C MET A 117 3.40 -5.48 -4.41
N GLN A 118 2.51 -4.85 -3.65
CA GLN A 118 1.82 -5.45 -2.50
C GLN A 118 0.39 -5.85 -2.88
N THR A 119 -0.01 -7.08 -2.58
CA THR A 119 -1.38 -7.55 -2.88
C THR A 119 -1.88 -8.54 -1.83
N ASN A 120 -3.19 -8.63 -1.68
CA ASN A 120 -3.83 -9.74 -0.96
C ASN A 120 -3.99 -11.01 -1.82
N GLY A 121 -3.64 -10.96 -3.11
CA GLY A 121 -3.63 -12.08 -4.04
C GLY A 121 -5.01 -12.57 -4.50
N PHE A 122 -6.11 -12.06 -3.94
CA PHE A 122 -7.45 -12.59 -4.17
C PHE A 122 -7.88 -12.55 -5.64
N LEU A 123 -7.47 -11.52 -6.38
CA LEU A 123 -7.81 -11.34 -7.80
C LEU A 123 -6.80 -11.98 -8.76
N LEU A 124 -5.71 -12.57 -8.25
CA LEU A 124 -4.72 -13.22 -9.10
C LEU A 124 -5.33 -14.42 -9.85
N ASN A 125 -4.78 -14.63 -11.04
CA ASN A 125 -5.01 -15.79 -11.87
C ASN A 125 -3.78 -15.98 -12.76
N ARG A 126 -3.61 -17.17 -13.34
CA ARG A 126 -2.43 -17.52 -14.13
C ARG A 126 -2.16 -16.55 -15.27
N LYS A 127 -3.19 -16.18 -16.05
CA LYS A 127 -3.06 -15.22 -17.14
C LYS A 127 -2.50 -13.88 -16.67
N LEU A 128 -3.07 -13.31 -15.60
CA LEU A 128 -2.60 -12.04 -15.06
C LEU A 128 -1.17 -12.14 -14.50
N ILE A 129 -0.81 -13.26 -13.89
CA ILE A 129 0.55 -13.52 -13.41
C ILE A 129 1.55 -13.52 -14.57
N ASP A 130 1.21 -14.20 -15.67
CA ASP A 130 2.05 -14.26 -16.88
C ASP A 130 2.19 -12.89 -17.54
N GLU A 131 1.10 -12.12 -17.59
CA GLU A 131 1.10 -10.74 -18.10
C GLU A 131 1.98 -9.81 -17.23
N LEU A 132 1.90 -9.92 -15.89
CA LEU A 132 2.74 -9.16 -14.97
C LEU A 132 4.22 -9.56 -15.05
N ALA A 133 4.51 -10.86 -15.22
CA ALA A 133 5.87 -11.34 -15.41
C ALA A 133 6.46 -10.80 -16.72
N THR A 134 5.69 -10.88 -17.81
CA THR A 134 6.08 -10.34 -19.13
C THR A 134 6.26 -8.82 -19.08
N ALA A 135 5.44 -8.11 -18.29
CA ALA A 135 5.54 -6.67 -18.09
C ALA A 135 6.78 -6.26 -17.25
N GLY A 136 7.51 -7.19 -16.66
CA GLY A 136 8.72 -6.91 -15.88
C GLY A 136 8.49 -6.67 -14.39
N LEU A 137 7.38 -7.17 -13.82
CA LEU A 137 7.20 -7.17 -12.37
C LEU A 137 8.36 -7.95 -11.72
N SER A 138 9.15 -7.29 -10.88
CA SER A 138 10.34 -7.89 -10.29
C SER A 138 10.04 -8.65 -9.01
N ARG A 139 9.15 -8.11 -8.16
CA ARG A 139 8.79 -8.71 -6.86
C ARG A 139 7.32 -8.54 -6.55
N ILE A 140 6.69 -9.58 -6.02
CA ILE A 140 5.32 -9.54 -5.50
C ILE A 140 5.29 -9.96 -4.03
N ASN A 141 4.68 -9.13 -3.19
CA ASN A 141 4.47 -9.38 -1.78
C ASN A 141 3.00 -9.75 -1.58
N ILE A 142 2.71 -11.02 -1.24
CA ILE A 142 1.34 -11.51 -1.05
C ILE A 142 1.02 -11.62 0.44
N SER A 143 -0.02 -10.91 0.88
CA SER A 143 -0.58 -11.03 2.23
C SER A 143 -1.38 -12.33 2.35
N ILE A 144 -0.89 -13.28 3.14
CA ILE A 144 -1.56 -14.56 3.42
C ILE A 144 -1.48 -14.82 4.92
N GLU A 145 -2.59 -14.67 5.65
CA GLU A 145 -2.56 -14.73 7.12
C GLU A 145 -2.79 -16.14 7.71
N SER A 146 -3.26 -17.09 6.90
CA SER A 146 -3.64 -18.44 7.33
C SER A 146 -3.65 -19.38 6.14
N LEU A 147 -3.25 -20.64 6.32
CA LEU A 147 -3.46 -21.72 5.34
C LEU A 147 -4.83 -22.37 5.54
N ASP A 148 -5.40 -22.29 6.75
CA ASP A 148 -6.76 -22.75 7.03
C ASP A 148 -7.82 -21.88 6.32
N PRO A 149 -8.69 -22.43 5.46
CA PRO A 149 -9.66 -21.65 4.69
C PRO A 149 -10.70 -20.92 5.54
N ALA A 150 -11.13 -21.51 6.66
CA ALA A 150 -12.16 -20.91 7.52
C ALA A 150 -11.59 -19.68 8.26
N LEU A 151 -10.41 -19.83 8.85
CA LEU A 151 -9.68 -18.75 9.51
C LEU A 151 -9.31 -17.66 8.50
N ALA A 152 -8.75 -18.02 7.33
CA ALA A 152 -8.38 -17.05 6.30
C ALA A 152 -9.59 -16.22 5.83
N LYS A 153 -10.74 -16.87 5.61
CA LYS A 153 -12.00 -16.19 5.28
C LYS A 153 -12.47 -15.24 6.39
N SER A 154 -12.40 -15.68 7.65
CA SER A 154 -12.76 -14.85 8.80
C SER A 154 -11.86 -13.61 8.92
N ILE A 155 -10.56 -13.77 8.67
CA ILE A 155 -9.57 -12.70 8.70
C ILE A 155 -9.79 -11.72 7.54
N ALA A 156 -10.01 -12.22 6.32
CA ALA A 156 -10.28 -11.43 5.11
C ALA A 156 -11.61 -10.66 5.17
N GLY A 157 -12.53 -11.08 6.05
CA GLY A 157 -13.77 -10.37 6.34
C GLY A 157 -14.78 -10.36 5.20
N ILE A 158 -14.71 -11.32 4.29
CA ILE A 158 -15.66 -11.52 3.18
C ILE A 158 -15.87 -13.01 2.92
N ASP A 159 -17.11 -13.43 2.64
CA ASP A 159 -17.47 -14.86 2.62
C ASP A 159 -16.98 -15.61 1.37
N PHE A 160 -16.61 -14.89 0.32
CA PHE A 160 -16.15 -15.44 -0.96
C PHE A 160 -14.62 -15.44 -1.10
N TYR A 161 -13.87 -15.08 -0.06
CA TYR A 161 -12.41 -15.23 -0.05
C TYR A 161 -12.04 -16.72 -0.12
N ASN A 162 -11.16 -17.07 -1.05
CA ASN A 162 -10.64 -18.41 -1.25
C ASN A 162 -9.12 -18.38 -1.16
N VAL A 163 -8.59 -18.83 -0.03
CA VAL A 163 -7.14 -18.87 0.21
C VAL A 163 -6.44 -19.94 -0.63
N GLU A 164 -7.09 -21.08 -0.92
CA GLU A 164 -6.51 -22.17 -1.69
C GLU A 164 -6.09 -21.69 -3.08
N ARG A 165 -6.95 -20.90 -3.74
CA ARG A 165 -6.62 -20.25 -5.01
C ARG A 165 -5.46 -19.26 -4.89
N VAL A 166 -5.34 -18.53 -3.77
CA VAL A 166 -4.21 -17.62 -3.52
C VAL A 166 -2.92 -18.43 -3.37
N LEU A 167 -2.96 -19.57 -2.67
CA LEU A 167 -1.83 -20.48 -2.50
C LEU A 167 -1.40 -21.13 -3.82
N GLU A 168 -2.34 -21.58 -4.64
CA GLU A 168 -2.04 -22.11 -5.99
C GLU A 168 -1.35 -21.07 -6.87
N ASN A 169 -1.81 -19.82 -6.83
CA ASN A 169 -1.21 -18.71 -7.56
C ASN A 169 0.17 -18.34 -7.02
N ALA A 170 0.36 -18.34 -5.70
CA ALA A 170 1.65 -18.10 -5.05
C ALA A 170 2.67 -19.17 -5.45
N GLU A 171 2.29 -20.45 -5.40
CA GLU A 171 3.14 -21.54 -5.88
C GLU A 171 3.45 -21.41 -7.37
N TYR A 172 2.46 -21.04 -8.18
CA TYR A 172 2.66 -20.82 -9.61
C TYR A 172 3.70 -19.73 -9.89
N ILE A 173 3.60 -18.58 -9.20
CA ILE A 173 4.59 -17.48 -9.27
C ILE A 173 5.98 -18.01 -8.92
N ALA A 174 6.12 -18.64 -7.75
CA ALA A 174 7.41 -19.10 -7.25
C ALA A 174 8.08 -20.11 -8.20
N LYS A 175 7.31 -20.99 -8.85
CA LYS A 175 7.87 -22.10 -9.65
C LYS A 175 7.94 -21.82 -11.15
N ASN A 176 7.12 -20.91 -11.69
CA ASN A 176 6.92 -20.80 -13.14
C ASN A 176 7.22 -19.40 -13.70
N THR A 177 7.57 -18.42 -12.87
CA THR A 177 7.94 -17.08 -13.33
C THR A 177 9.24 -16.59 -12.71
N ASP A 178 9.77 -15.51 -13.29
CA ASP A 178 10.92 -14.77 -12.78
C ASP A 178 10.54 -13.72 -11.73
N ILE A 179 9.25 -13.55 -11.44
CA ILE A 179 8.78 -12.68 -10.36
C ILE A 179 9.22 -13.30 -9.04
N ASP A 180 9.93 -12.55 -8.22
CA ASP A 180 10.26 -13.04 -6.89
C ASP A 180 9.07 -12.90 -5.93
N LEU A 181 8.86 -13.92 -5.11
CA LEU A 181 7.70 -14.00 -4.22
C LEU A 181 8.11 -13.80 -2.75
N LEU A 182 7.41 -12.90 -2.07
CA LEU A 182 7.47 -12.74 -0.62
C LEU A 182 6.08 -12.97 -0.01
N ILE A 183 5.99 -13.84 1.00
CA ILE A 183 4.77 -14.05 1.79
C ILE A 183 4.78 -13.11 3.00
N ALA A 184 3.78 -12.24 3.11
CA ALA A 184 3.79 -11.07 3.99
C ALA A 184 2.68 -11.08 5.07
N PRO A 185 2.55 -12.12 5.92
CA PRO A 185 1.44 -12.21 6.87
C PRO A 185 1.49 -11.09 7.91
N VAL A 186 0.32 -10.59 8.30
CA VAL A 186 0.19 -9.85 9.57
C VAL A 186 -0.03 -10.84 10.70
N TRP A 187 0.83 -10.78 11.72
CA TRP A 187 0.70 -11.60 12.91
C TRP A 187 -0.30 -10.97 13.89
N LEU A 188 -1.46 -11.59 13.98
CA LEU A 188 -2.58 -11.26 14.85
C LEU A 188 -2.53 -12.16 16.08
N GLN A 189 -1.89 -11.67 17.15
CA GLN A 189 -1.67 -12.44 18.36
C GLN A 189 -2.97 -13.04 18.92
N GLY A 190 -3.00 -14.35 19.13
CA GLY A 190 -4.17 -15.09 19.60
C GLY A 190 -5.16 -15.52 18.51
N ILE A 191 -4.98 -15.05 17.26
CA ILE A 191 -5.82 -15.41 16.11
C ILE A 191 -5.07 -16.39 15.19
N ASN A 192 -3.91 -16.00 14.68
CA ASN A 192 -3.17 -16.80 13.69
C ASN A 192 -1.77 -17.24 14.18
N ASP A 193 -1.54 -17.29 15.50
CA ASP A 193 -0.26 -17.69 16.10
C ASP A 193 0.27 -19.02 15.55
N LYS A 194 -0.63 -20.00 15.34
CA LYS A 194 -0.28 -21.34 14.84
C LYS A 194 -0.08 -21.39 13.32
N GLU A 195 -0.51 -20.36 12.60
CA GLU A 195 -0.37 -20.30 11.15
C GLU A 195 0.98 -19.72 10.74
N ILE A 196 1.59 -18.84 11.54
CA ILE A 196 2.88 -18.23 11.19
C ILE A 196 3.98 -19.27 10.90
N PRO A 197 4.22 -20.28 11.76
CA PRO A 197 5.20 -21.33 11.45
C PRO A 197 4.86 -22.14 10.19
N LYS A 198 3.57 -22.45 9.98
CA LYS A 198 3.12 -23.17 8.78
C LYS A 198 3.33 -22.35 7.50
N LEU A 199 3.14 -21.04 7.58
CA LEU A 199 3.38 -20.13 6.46
C LEU A 199 4.89 -20.02 6.14
N ILE A 200 5.76 -20.08 7.15
CA ILE A 200 7.21 -20.20 6.95
C ILE A 200 7.53 -21.48 6.18
N GLU A 201 7.05 -22.63 6.67
CA GLU A 201 7.25 -23.93 6.01
C GLU A 201 6.71 -23.94 4.58
N TYR A 202 5.51 -23.40 4.38
CA TYR A 202 4.87 -23.28 3.08
C TYR A 202 5.71 -22.43 2.12
N ALA A 203 6.08 -21.21 2.50
CA ALA A 203 6.87 -20.30 1.67
C ALA A 203 8.21 -20.95 1.23
N LEU A 204 8.89 -21.65 2.14
CA LEU A 204 10.12 -22.37 1.84
C LEU A 204 9.87 -23.55 0.89
N SER A 205 8.81 -24.33 1.11
CA SER A 205 8.50 -25.52 0.29
C SER A 205 8.14 -25.22 -1.16
N ILE A 206 7.58 -24.03 -1.44
CA ILE A 206 7.29 -23.59 -2.81
C ILE A 206 8.48 -22.86 -3.47
N GLY A 207 9.54 -22.57 -2.72
CA GLY A 207 10.73 -21.86 -3.21
C GLY A 207 10.54 -20.34 -3.32
N ALA A 208 9.74 -19.72 -2.43
CA ALA A 208 9.64 -18.28 -2.33
C ALA A 208 10.97 -17.64 -1.88
N GLY A 209 11.20 -16.38 -2.24
CA GLY A 209 12.38 -15.61 -1.86
C GLY A 209 13.68 -16.07 -2.54
N LYS A 210 13.71 -16.04 -3.87
CA LYS A 210 14.90 -16.36 -4.69
C LYS A 210 15.93 -15.23 -4.65
N LYS A 211 15.49 -13.98 -4.62
CA LYS A 211 16.34 -12.78 -4.67
C LYS A 211 16.20 -11.90 -3.43
N TRP A 212 14.97 -11.76 -2.94
CA TRP A 212 14.60 -11.08 -1.71
C TRP A 212 14.17 -12.11 -0.65
N PRO A 213 13.99 -11.71 0.61
CA PRO A 213 13.52 -12.62 1.65
C PRO A 213 12.18 -13.27 1.29
N ALA A 214 12.04 -14.56 1.60
CA ALA A 214 10.83 -15.34 1.32
C ALA A 214 9.62 -14.88 2.16
N LEU A 215 9.87 -14.30 3.34
CA LEU A 215 8.85 -13.91 4.30
C LEU A 215 9.07 -12.49 4.82
N GLY A 216 7.99 -11.76 4.98
CA GLY A 216 7.94 -10.48 5.69
C GLY A 216 6.83 -10.49 6.72
N ILE A 217 7.06 -11.15 7.85
CA ILE A 217 6.07 -11.22 8.94
C ILE A 217 5.93 -9.84 9.57
N GLN A 218 4.69 -9.34 9.64
CA GLN A 218 4.39 -8.00 10.12
C GLN A 218 3.75 -8.04 11.51
N LYS A 219 4.26 -7.22 12.42
CA LYS A 219 3.61 -7.00 13.71
C LYS A 219 2.34 -6.16 13.51
N PHE A 220 1.18 -6.64 13.99
CA PHE A 220 -0.02 -5.83 13.99
C PHE A 220 0.14 -4.56 14.84
N LEU A 221 -0.26 -3.41 14.26
CA LEU A 221 -0.33 -2.12 14.93
C LEU A 221 -1.74 -1.53 14.71
N PRO A 222 -2.46 -1.17 15.78
CA PRO A 222 -3.79 -0.59 15.64
C PRO A 222 -3.68 0.84 15.09
N HIS A 223 -4.29 1.09 13.94
CA HIS A 223 -4.37 2.44 13.38
C HIS A 223 -5.63 3.16 13.87
N LYS A 224 -5.54 4.48 14.07
CA LYS A 224 -6.65 5.33 14.56
C LYS A 224 -7.96 5.07 13.80
N PHE A 225 -7.86 5.04 12.48
CA PHE A 225 -8.99 4.88 11.57
C PHE A 225 -9.15 3.48 10.98
N GLY A 226 -8.26 2.53 11.32
CA GLY A 226 -8.35 1.14 10.86
C GLY A 226 -9.34 0.29 11.67
N ARG A 227 -9.55 -0.94 11.19
CA ARG A 227 -10.25 -2.00 11.92
C ARG A 227 -9.31 -2.65 12.93
N LYS A 228 -9.87 -3.02 14.08
CA LYS A 228 -9.11 -3.51 15.24
C LYS A 228 -9.77 -4.80 15.72
N PRO A 229 -9.18 -5.97 15.47
CA PRO A 229 -9.68 -7.20 16.05
C PRO A 229 -9.43 -7.18 17.56
N GLU A 230 -10.21 -7.96 18.30
CA GLU A 230 -10.07 -8.09 19.75
C GLU A 230 -8.85 -8.98 20.07
N ILE A 231 -7.66 -8.36 20.10
CA ILE A 231 -6.40 -9.05 20.40
C ILE A 231 -5.54 -8.28 21.40
N LYS A 232 -4.71 -9.01 22.15
CA LYS A 232 -3.68 -8.41 22.99
C LYS A 232 -2.52 -7.94 22.12
N LEU A 233 -2.07 -6.70 22.31
CA LEU A 233 -0.92 -6.17 21.57
C LEU A 233 0.38 -6.77 22.10
N MET A 234 1.17 -7.32 21.18
CA MET A 234 2.51 -7.81 21.43
C MET A 234 3.49 -6.65 21.61
N SER A 235 4.49 -6.79 22.51
CA SER A 235 5.65 -5.89 22.55
C SER A 235 6.57 -6.15 21.36
N TRP A 236 7.40 -5.16 20.99
CA TRP A 236 8.42 -5.34 19.96
C TRP A 236 9.49 -6.36 20.36
N GLU A 237 9.90 -6.37 21.63
CA GLU A 237 10.83 -7.36 22.17
C GLU A 237 10.32 -8.78 21.98
N LYS A 238 9.08 -9.06 22.37
CA LYS A 238 8.47 -10.38 22.18
C LYS A 238 8.38 -10.76 20.69
N PHE A 239 8.00 -9.80 19.84
CA PHE A 239 7.90 -10.02 18.40
C PHE A 239 9.25 -10.44 17.80
N TYR A 240 10.31 -9.65 18.02
CA TYR A 240 11.63 -9.94 17.47
C TYR A 240 12.29 -11.15 18.12
N SER A 241 12.06 -11.40 19.41
CA SER A 241 12.52 -12.63 20.07
C SER A 241 11.96 -13.87 19.38
N GLN A 242 10.66 -13.90 19.10
CA GLN A 242 10.04 -15.03 18.42
C GLN A 242 10.53 -15.17 16.97
N LEU A 243 10.64 -14.07 16.23
CA LEU A 243 11.19 -14.10 14.87
C LEU A 243 12.61 -14.67 14.87
N GLY A 244 13.46 -14.29 15.83
CA GLY A 244 14.81 -14.83 15.95
C GLY A 244 14.85 -16.32 16.29
N GLU A 245 13.91 -16.83 17.08
CA GLU A 245 13.75 -18.27 17.31
C GLU A 245 13.36 -19.02 16.05
N TRP A 246 12.36 -18.54 15.30
CA TRP A 246 11.94 -19.16 14.04
C TRP A 246 12.99 -19.03 12.95
N GLU A 247 13.71 -17.90 12.87
CA GLU A 247 14.81 -17.70 11.92
C GLU A 247 15.89 -18.77 12.08
N ARG A 248 16.25 -19.10 13.33
CA ARG A 248 17.17 -20.22 13.65
C ARG A 248 16.56 -21.59 13.35
N ALA A 249 15.31 -21.81 13.75
CA ALA A 249 14.65 -23.11 13.61
C ALA A 249 14.42 -23.51 12.15
N TYR A 250 14.04 -22.54 11.31
CA TYR A 250 13.72 -22.75 9.90
C TYR A 250 14.87 -22.39 8.95
N ASN A 251 15.99 -21.89 9.48
CA ASN A 251 17.16 -21.46 8.72
C ASN A 251 16.79 -20.50 7.56
N THR A 252 15.99 -19.48 7.86
CA THR A 252 15.54 -18.48 6.89
C THR A 252 15.43 -17.12 7.53
N LYS A 253 15.72 -16.05 6.78
CA LYS A 253 15.71 -14.68 7.30
C LYS A 253 14.28 -14.20 7.55
N LEU A 254 13.99 -13.81 8.79
CA LEU A 254 12.70 -13.28 9.24
C LEU A 254 12.82 -11.88 9.87
N ILE A 255 13.99 -11.53 10.42
CA ILE A 255 14.26 -10.17 10.90
C ILE A 255 14.83 -9.35 9.73
N LEU A 256 13.94 -8.64 9.05
CA LEU A 256 14.28 -7.91 7.83
C LEU A 256 14.82 -6.51 8.11
N THR A 257 15.73 -6.06 7.26
CA THR A 257 16.22 -4.67 7.21
C THR A 257 15.97 -4.05 5.83
N PRO A 258 15.99 -2.72 5.69
CA PRO A 258 15.84 -2.07 4.38
C PRO A 258 16.86 -2.56 3.32
N GLU A 259 18.07 -2.91 3.75
CA GLU A 259 19.15 -3.40 2.89
C GLU A 259 18.82 -4.75 2.25
N ASP A 260 18.00 -5.59 2.90
CA ASP A 260 17.52 -6.85 2.31
C ASP A 260 16.71 -6.63 1.03
N PHE A 261 16.16 -5.43 0.87
CA PHE A 261 15.42 -5.01 -0.31
C PHE A 261 16.23 -4.10 -1.23
N GLY A 262 17.48 -3.80 -0.89
CA GLY A 262 18.28 -2.79 -1.59
C GLY A 262 17.80 -1.36 -1.34
N SER A 263 17.06 -1.13 -0.24
CA SER A 263 16.56 0.19 0.10
C SER A 263 17.59 1.00 0.90
N TYR A 264 17.81 2.24 0.48
CA TYR A 264 18.73 3.18 1.15
C TYR A 264 18.21 4.62 1.05
N GLN A 265 18.71 5.50 1.93
CA GLN A 265 18.37 6.92 1.93
C GLN A 265 18.98 7.63 0.72
N CYS A 266 18.21 8.48 0.05
CA CYS A 266 18.67 9.28 -1.09
C CYS A 266 17.97 10.64 -1.12
N LYS A 267 18.15 11.40 -2.21
CA LYS A 267 17.56 12.72 -2.37
C LYS A 267 16.04 12.67 -2.15
N THR A 268 15.51 13.59 -1.34
CA THR A 268 14.09 13.63 -0.98
C THR A 268 13.38 14.73 -1.75
N ILE A 269 12.17 14.44 -2.27
CA ILE A 269 11.31 15.42 -2.92
C ILE A 269 10.99 16.56 -1.93
N PRO A 270 11.09 17.84 -2.35
CA PRO A 270 10.94 18.98 -1.47
C PRO A 270 9.53 19.07 -0.90
N ARG A 271 9.47 19.40 0.39
CA ARG A 271 8.21 19.71 1.09
C ARG A 271 7.76 21.12 0.70
N MET A 272 6.52 21.25 0.23
CA MET A 272 6.00 22.52 -0.28
C MET A 272 5.35 23.39 0.79
N PHE A 273 5.19 22.86 2.01
CA PHE A 273 4.56 23.55 3.13
C PHE A 273 5.31 23.34 4.43
N LYS A 274 5.15 24.30 5.35
CA LYS A 274 5.63 24.19 6.73
C LYS A 274 4.47 23.86 7.67
N ARG A 275 4.77 23.16 8.77
CA ARG A 275 3.78 22.93 9.83
C ARG A 275 3.31 24.29 10.37
N HIS A 276 2.01 24.44 10.57
CA HIS A 276 1.32 25.66 11.01
C HIS A 276 1.31 26.83 10.01
N GLU A 277 1.82 26.63 8.80
CA GLU A 277 1.64 27.58 7.70
C GLU A 277 0.14 27.77 7.42
N LYS A 278 -0.26 29.03 7.23
CA LYS A 278 -1.61 29.40 6.81
C LYS A 278 -1.59 29.82 5.35
N LEU A 279 -2.55 29.34 4.57
CA LEU A 279 -2.66 29.67 3.16
C LEU A 279 -4.10 29.52 2.67
N LYS A 280 -4.39 30.16 1.54
CA LYS A 280 -5.64 30.00 0.80
C LYS A 280 -5.51 28.78 -0.13
N VAL A 281 -6.55 27.94 -0.16
CA VAL A 281 -6.61 26.73 -0.99
C VAL A 281 -7.96 26.62 -1.67
N LYS A 282 -8.01 25.93 -2.82
CA LYS A 282 -9.25 25.62 -3.54
C LYS A 282 -9.68 24.19 -3.22
N VAL A 283 -10.91 24.01 -2.72
CA VAL A 283 -11.47 22.68 -2.45
C VAL A 283 -11.83 22.00 -3.78
N LEU A 284 -11.24 20.83 -4.04
CA LEU A 284 -11.39 20.09 -5.28
C LEU A 284 -12.46 19.00 -5.20
N GLY A 285 -12.64 18.37 -4.04
CA GLY A 285 -13.51 17.22 -3.94
C GLY A 285 -13.63 16.64 -2.53
N TYR A 286 -14.28 15.49 -2.46
CA TYR A 286 -14.41 14.73 -1.22
C TYR A 286 -13.06 14.10 -0.85
N GLY A 287 -12.75 14.13 0.44
CA GLY A 287 -11.63 13.41 1.01
C GLY A 287 -11.94 11.93 1.16
N TRP A 288 -10.90 11.18 1.46
CA TRP A 288 -10.96 9.73 1.54
C TRP A 288 -11.90 9.26 2.65
N MET A 289 -11.79 9.90 3.83
CA MET A 289 -12.60 9.59 5.00
C MET A 289 -13.73 10.60 5.21
N LYS A 290 -14.75 10.16 5.97
CA LYS A 290 -15.85 11.01 6.41
C LYS A 290 -15.31 12.25 7.12
N GLY A 291 -15.80 13.42 6.69
CA GLY A 291 -15.39 14.71 7.22
C GLY A 291 -14.16 15.31 6.55
N GLU A 292 -13.56 14.62 5.59
CA GLU A 292 -12.42 15.13 4.84
C GLU A 292 -12.83 15.75 3.49
N LYS A 293 -12.01 16.70 3.03
CA LYS A 293 -12.00 17.23 1.67
C LYS A 293 -10.59 17.15 1.11
N ILE A 294 -10.46 17.06 -0.21
CA ILE A 294 -9.18 17.32 -0.89
C ILE A 294 -9.19 18.73 -1.45
N ALA A 295 -8.04 19.38 -1.35
CA ALA A 295 -7.79 20.70 -1.91
C ALA A 295 -6.42 20.72 -2.57
N GLU A 296 -6.15 21.79 -3.33
CA GLU A 296 -4.87 21.98 -3.99
C GLU A 296 -4.26 23.34 -3.66
N ALA A 297 -2.94 23.34 -3.53
CA ALA A 297 -2.08 24.51 -3.63
C ALA A 297 -0.66 24.08 -4.00
N ARG A 298 0.10 24.94 -4.71
CA ARG A 298 1.51 24.71 -5.07
C ARG A 298 1.76 23.32 -5.69
N GLU A 299 0.87 22.89 -6.58
CA GLU A 299 0.93 21.58 -7.26
C GLU A 299 1.00 20.40 -6.27
N ARG A 300 0.32 20.53 -5.12
CA ARG A 300 0.19 19.49 -4.10
C ARG A 300 -1.25 19.37 -3.66
N VAL A 301 -1.66 18.13 -3.38
CA VAL A 301 -2.92 17.82 -2.72
C VAL A 301 -2.78 18.01 -1.22
N ILE A 302 -3.80 18.61 -0.63
CA ILE A 302 -3.92 18.84 0.81
C ILE A 302 -5.20 18.15 1.27
N THR A 303 -5.09 17.29 2.28
CA THR A 303 -6.27 16.73 2.96
C THR A 303 -6.75 17.73 4.02
N ILE A 304 -7.96 18.24 3.88
CA ILE A 304 -8.57 19.12 4.88
C ILE A 304 -9.47 18.27 5.77
N VAL A 305 -9.15 18.20 7.05
CA VAL A 305 -9.96 17.47 8.03
C VAL A 305 -11.03 18.36 8.65
N ASP A 306 -12.12 17.74 9.13
CA ASP A 306 -13.28 18.40 9.74
C ASP A 306 -13.92 19.46 8.81
N ALA A 307 -13.98 19.15 7.51
CA ALA A 307 -14.44 20.01 6.43
C ALA A 307 -15.73 19.49 5.75
N GLU A 308 -16.54 18.68 6.44
CA GLU A 308 -17.75 18.05 5.89
C GLU A 308 -18.70 19.07 5.22
N ARG A 309 -18.87 20.23 5.86
CA ARG A 309 -19.78 21.30 5.43
C ARG A 309 -19.20 22.25 4.39
N ILE A 310 -17.94 22.08 3.98
CA ILE A 310 -17.30 22.97 3.00
C ILE A 310 -17.67 22.53 1.58
N PRO A 311 -18.29 23.42 0.76
CA PRO A 311 -18.62 23.10 -0.63
C PRO A 311 -17.38 22.86 -1.49
N VAL A 312 -17.51 21.96 -2.47
CA VAL A 312 -16.51 21.79 -3.54
C VAL A 312 -16.47 23.05 -4.40
N GLY A 313 -15.28 23.43 -4.87
CA GLY A 313 -15.04 24.65 -5.66
C GLY A 313 -14.82 25.90 -4.81
N LYS A 314 -15.11 25.86 -3.50
CA LYS A 314 -14.91 27.01 -2.61
C LYS A 314 -13.42 27.22 -2.32
N GLU A 315 -13.02 28.49 -2.29
CA GLU A 315 -11.73 28.87 -1.74
C GLU A 315 -11.83 29.16 -0.24
N ILE A 316 -10.92 28.60 0.55
CA ILE A 316 -10.90 28.75 2.01
C ILE A 316 -9.48 28.95 2.53
N PHE A 317 -9.35 29.53 3.72
CA PHE A 317 -8.08 29.57 4.44
C PHE A 317 -7.94 28.32 5.31
N VAL A 318 -6.77 27.70 5.23
CA VAL A 318 -6.42 26.53 6.03
C VAL A 318 -5.09 26.73 6.72
N ARG A 319 -4.88 25.98 7.81
CA ARG A 319 -3.60 25.88 8.52
C ARG A 319 -3.10 24.46 8.46
N MET A 320 -1.83 24.29 8.08
CA MET A 320 -1.16 22.99 8.06
C MET A 320 -1.04 22.42 9.48
N GLU A 321 -1.56 21.22 9.69
CA GLU A 321 -1.43 20.48 10.96
C GLU A 321 -0.31 19.44 10.89
N ARG A 322 -0.22 18.76 9.74
CA ARG A 322 0.74 17.68 9.50
C ARG A 322 1.41 17.87 8.14
N VAL A 323 2.74 17.78 8.16
CA VAL A 323 3.62 17.84 6.99
C VAL A 323 4.68 16.77 7.20
N VAL A 324 4.41 15.54 6.72
CA VAL A 324 5.28 14.37 6.95
C VAL A 324 5.35 13.58 5.66
N ASP A 325 6.56 13.26 5.21
CA ASP A 325 6.81 12.44 4.00
C ASP A 325 6.06 12.94 2.76
N GLY A 326 6.04 14.26 2.58
CA GLY A 326 5.34 14.90 1.48
C GLY A 326 3.81 14.80 1.55
N ILE A 327 3.22 14.28 2.64
CA ILE A 327 1.78 14.21 2.89
C ILE A 327 1.34 15.40 3.73
N TYR A 328 0.27 16.08 3.29
CA TYR A 328 -0.20 17.32 3.88
C TYR A 328 -1.62 17.19 4.42
N MET A 329 -1.78 17.52 5.71
CA MET A 329 -3.10 17.63 6.34
C MET A 329 -3.27 19.01 6.95
N ALA A 330 -4.44 19.61 6.73
CA ALA A 330 -4.77 20.95 7.18
C ALA A 330 -6.16 21.02 7.83
N ARG A 331 -6.40 22.10 8.56
CA ARG A 331 -7.71 22.44 9.14
C ARG A 331 -8.15 23.81 8.66
N VAL A 332 -9.46 23.99 8.52
CA VAL A 332 -10.05 25.30 8.21
C VAL A 332 -9.70 26.28 9.31
N VAL A 333 -9.30 27.49 8.93
CA VAL A 333 -9.14 28.63 9.84
C VAL A 333 -10.34 29.54 9.61
N ASN A 334 -11.06 29.86 10.68
CA ASN A 334 -12.05 30.93 10.60
C ASN A 334 -11.29 32.22 10.31
N ALA A 335 -11.66 32.88 9.21
CA ALA A 335 -11.11 34.17 8.84
C ALA A 335 -11.43 35.23 9.89
#